data_AF-A0A383ABL9-F1
#
_entry.id   AF-A0A383ABL9-F1
#
_cell.length_a   1.000
_cell.length_b   1.000
_cell.length_c   1.000
_cell.angle_alpha   90.00
_cell.angle_beta   90.00
_cell.angle_gamma   90.00
#
_symmetry.space_group_name_H-M   'P 1'
#
loop_
_entity.id
_entity.type
_entity.pdbx_description
1 polymer ?
#
loop_
_entity_poly.entity_id
_entity_poly.type
_entity_poly.pdbx_seq_one_letter_code
_entity_poly.pdbx_strand_id
1 'polypeptide(L)'
;MINDKRNILFQVYRCLLLSAVLAIITLSLMSCGDELLDTEIVTTKENSDFILTLKVDPDILYLNSNTKVTVIIERKVHANSTSTPEEMKLDAVGGKLEGMGVAFSTSYGIDVDVILAKEVGSKFEVLGFFVSTAEYSSTGKLERFAAKGQVTSRYDGMNVSLPITIVEPR
;
A
#
# COMPACT_ATOMS: atom_id res chain seq x y z
N MET A 1 32.73 34.88 -63.52
CA MET A 1 31.63 34.06 -64.10
C MET A 1 31.24 33.03 -63.04
N ILE A 2 29.99 33.11 -62.59
CA ILE A 2 29.42 32.52 -61.37
C ILE A 2 29.39 30.98 -61.44
N ASN A 3 29.77 30.29 -60.36
CA ASN A 3 29.29 28.92 -60.15
C ASN A 3 29.31 28.54 -58.66
N ASP A 4 28.31 29.00 -57.91
CA ASP A 4 28.04 28.44 -56.58
C ASP A 4 26.57 28.01 -56.53
N LYS A 5 26.31 26.81 -57.08
CA LYS A 5 25.01 26.17 -57.00
C LYS A 5 24.83 25.60 -55.59
N ARG A 6 24.44 26.46 -54.65
CA ARG A 6 23.82 26.03 -53.39
C ARG A 6 22.60 25.19 -53.73
N ASN A 7 22.76 23.87 -53.62
CA ASN A 7 21.77 22.90 -54.04
C ASN A 7 20.66 22.87 -52.98
N ILE A 8 19.64 23.71 -53.17
CA ILE A 8 18.50 23.91 -52.25
C ILE A 8 17.88 22.57 -51.84
N LEU A 9 17.84 21.59 -52.75
CA LEU A 9 17.37 20.23 -52.50
C LEU A 9 18.17 19.52 -51.40
N PHE A 10 19.49 19.69 -51.37
CA PHE A 10 20.38 19.08 -50.39
C PHE A 10 20.26 19.74 -49.01
N GLN A 11 19.96 21.05 -48.99
CA GLN A 11 19.74 21.80 -47.76
C GLN A 11 18.38 21.45 -47.12
N VAL A 12 17.33 21.32 -47.92
CA VAL A 12 16.01 20.86 -47.46
C VAL A 12 16.06 19.42 -46.95
N TYR A 13 16.77 18.53 -47.65
CA TYR A 13 16.97 17.15 -47.21
C TYR A 13 17.70 17.08 -45.86
N ARG A 14 18.76 17.87 -45.67
CA ARG A 14 19.47 17.96 -44.38
C ARG A 14 18.57 18.48 -43.26
N CYS A 15 17.74 19.49 -43.51
CA CYS A 15 16.81 20.01 -42.51
C CYS A 15 15.75 18.97 -42.11
N LEU A 16 15.21 18.21 -43.07
CA LEU A 16 14.25 17.14 -42.80
C LEU A 16 14.88 16.00 -42.00
N LEU A 17 16.11 15.61 -42.35
CA LEU A 17 16.85 14.57 -41.62
C LEU A 17 17.17 15.00 -40.18
N LEU A 18 17.58 16.26 -39.98
CA LEU A 18 17.84 16.79 -38.64
C LEU A 18 16.56 16.83 -37.80
N SER A 19 15.45 17.25 -38.40
CA SER A 19 14.14 17.29 -37.74
C SER A 19 13.65 15.89 -37.35
N ALA A 20 13.86 14.90 -38.23
CA ALA A 20 13.49 13.51 -37.96
C ALA A 20 14.33 12.91 -36.83
N VAL A 21 15.65 13.17 -36.83
CA VAL A 21 16.55 12.71 -35.75
C VAL A 21 16.19 13.35 -34.42
N LEU A 22 15.88 14.65 -34.41
CA LEU A 22 15.46 15.36 -33.20
C LEU A 22 14.15 14.78 -32.65
N ALA A 23 13.17 14.49 -33.52
CA ALA A 23 11.90 13.90 -33.13
C ALA A 23 12.05 12.50 -32.51
N ILE A 24 12.91 11.65 -33.06
CA ILE A 24 13.19 10.30 -32.55
C ILE A 24 13.85 10.34 -31.16
N ILE A 25 14.78 11.29 -30.94
CA ILE A 25 15.45 11.49 -29.65
C ILE A 25 14.47 12.04 -28.61
N THR A 26 13.56 12.96 -28.99
CA THR A 26 12.57 13.48 -28.05
C THR A 26 11.48 12.46 -27.69
N LEU A 27 11.08 11.58 -28.62
CA LEU A 27 10.06 10.56 -28.34
C LEU A 27 10.52 9.52 -27.31
N SER A 28 11.81 9.18 -27.32
CA SER A 28 12.40 8.21 -26.40
C SER A 28 12.53 8.74 -24.96
N LEU A 29 12.51 10.06 -24.77
CA LEU A 29 12.50 10.69 -23.44
C LEU A 29 11.09 10.73 -22.81
N MET A 30 10.02 10.58 -23.60
CA MET A 30 8.63 10.52 -23.10
C MET A 30 8.12 9.09 -22.88
N SER A 31 8.92 8.08 -23.25
CA SER A 31 8.51 6.66 -23.29
C SER A 31 8.73 5.90 -21.97
N CYS A 32 9.22 6.53 -20.91
CA CYS A 32 9.43 5.83 -19.64
C CYS A 32 9.09 6.76 -18.47
N GLY A 33 7.81 7.11 -18.39
CA GLY A 33 7.21 7.59 -17.16
C GLY A 33 6.46 6.44 -16.52
N ASP A 34 7.16 5.37 -16.14
CA ASP A 34 6.57 4.42 -15.18
C ASP A 34 6.42 5.20 -13.88
N GLU A 35 5.23 5.78 -13.69
CA GLU A 35 4.77 6.14 -12.35
C GLU A 35 4.91 4.87 -11.52
N LEU A 36 5.85 4.88 -10.56
CA LEU A 36 5.93 3.81 -9.57
C LEU A 36 4.54 3.70 -8.97
N LEU A 37 3.87 2.57 -9.24
CA LEU A 37 2.56 2.29 -8.67
C LEU A 37 2.74 2.25 -7.15
N ASP A 38 2.34 3.32 -6.48
CA ASP A 38 2.29 3.35 -5.03
C ASP A 38 1.10 2.49 -4.59
N THR A 39 1.40 1.25 -4.26
CA THR A 39 0.42 0.26 -3.80
C THR A 39 0.26 0.31 -2.28
N GLU A 40 1.06 1.09 -1.56
CA GLU A 40 0.88 1.28 -0.12
C GLU A 40 -0.21 2.33 0.12
N ILE A 41 -1.19 1.96 0.93
CA ILE A 41 -2.16 2.92 1.47
C ILE A 41 -1.96 3.06 2.98
N VAL A 42 -2.07 4.30 3.46
CA VAL A 42 -1.81 4.65 4.86
C VAL A 42 -2.94 5.52 5.39
N THR A 43 -3.33 5.29 6.63
CA THR A 43 -4.23 6.18 7.37
C THR A 43 -3.69 6.38 8.78
N THR A 44 -3.88 7.58 9.31
CA THR A 44 -3.40 7.97 10.63
C THR A 44 -4.49 8.73 11.36
N LYS A 45 -4.61 8.46 12.66
CA LYS A 45 -5.44 9.23 13.59
C LYS A 45 -4.63 9.50 14.85
N GLU A 46 -4.87 10.63 15.49
CA GLU A 46 -4.21 10.99 16.73
C GLU A 46 -5.20 11.52 17.78
N ASN A 47 -4.80 11.43 19.03
CA ASN A 47 -5.43 12.12 20.16
C ASN A 47 -4.36 12.95 20.90
N SER A 48 -4.61 13.32 22.16
CA SER A 48 -3.65 14.08 22.97
C SER A 48 -2.38 13.28 23.30
N ASP A 49 -2.49 11.95 23.34
CA ASP A 49 -1.54 11.08 24.03
C ASP A 49 -0.78 10.17 23.04
N PHE A 50 -1.41 9.80 21.93
CA PHE A 50 -0.90 8.82 20.96
C PHE A 50 -1.24 9.17 19.50
N ILE A 51 -0.48 8.57 18.59
CA ILE A 51 -0.75 8.51 17.16
C ILE A 51 -0.94 7.04 16.78
N LEU A 52 -2.04 6.72 16.10
CA LEU A 52 -2.34 5.40 15.55
C LEU A 52 -2.25 5.47 14.03
N THR A 53 -1.34 4.69 13.45
CA THR A 53 -1.17 4.57 11.99
C THR A 53 -1.45 3.14 11.56
N LEU A 54 -2.21 2.97 10.48
CA LEU A 54 -2.46 1.70 9.82
C LEU A 54 -1.95 1.80 8.38
N LYS A 55 -1.27 0.76 7.91
CA LYS A 55 -0.74 0.62 6.56
C LYS A 55 -1.17 -0.70 5.95
N VAL A 56 -1.43 -0.69 4.64
CA VAL A 56 -1.66 -1.89 3.83
C VAL A 56 -0.81 -1.80 2.57
N ASP A 57 -0.07 -2.87 2.26
CA ASP A 57 0.85 -2.92 1.13
C ASP A 57 0.98 -4.35 0.56
N PRO A 58 0.50 -4.62 -0.66
CA PRO A 58 -0.25 -3.73 -1.56
C PRO A 58 -1.75 -3.61 -1.21
N ASP A 59 -2.41 -2.52 -1.62
CA ASP A 59 -3.86 -2.30 -1.44
C ASP A 59 -4.75 -3.18 -2.34
N ILE A 60 -4.19 -3.65 -3.46
CA ILE A 60 -4.79 -4.65 -4.36
C ILE A 60 -4.23 -6.03 -4.05
N LEU A 61 -5.11 -6.94 -3.65
CA LEU A 61 -4.81 -8.32 -3.32
C LEU A 61 -5.30 -9.28 -4.40
N TYR A 62 -4.38 -10.06 -4.98
CA TYR A 62 -4.76 -11.21 -5.82
C TYR A 62 -5.24 -12.38 -4.95
N LEU A 63 -6.28 -13.10 -5.39
CA LEU A 63 -6.76 -14.29 -4.68
C LEU A 63 -5.64 -15.28 -4.41
N ASN A 64 -5.69 -15.91 -3.23
CA ASN A 64 -4.68 -16.83 -2.70
C ASN A 64 -3.30 -16.22 -2.44
N SER A 65 -3.17 -14.88 -2.52
CA SER A 65 -2.02 -14.14 -2.02
C SER A 65 -2.31 -13.56 -0.63
N ASN A 66 -1.37 -12.78 -0.11
CA ASN A 66 -1.54 -11.94 1.06
C ASN A 66 -1.09 -10.51 0.78
N THR A 67 -1.58 -9.58 1.60
CA THR A 67 -1.07 -8.22 1.67
C THR A 67 -0.59 -7.91 3.07
N LYS A 68 0.50 -7.16 3.18
CA LYS A 68 1.11 -6.79 4.44
C LYS A 68 0.26 -5.73 5.13
N VAL A 69 -0.01 -5.96 6.41
CA VAL A 69 -0.71 -5.01 7.30
C VAL A 69 0.26 -4.60 8.38
N THR A 70 0.49 -3.29 8.52
CA THR A 70 1.34 -2.75 9.58
C THR A 70 0.55 -1.76 10.41
N VAL A 71 0.60 -1.90 11.72
CA VAL A 71 0.02 -0.94 12.65
C VAL A 71 1.11 -0.38 13.53
N ILE A 72 1.13 0.95 13.68
CA ILE A 72 2.12 1.67 14.47
C ILE A 72 1.38 2.53 15.48
N ILE A 73 1.71 2.33 16.75
CA ILE A 73 1.30 3.21 17.85
C ILE A 73 2.53 4.02 18.25
N GLU A 74 2.42 5.35 18.21
CA GLU A 74 3.46 6.27 18.65
C GLU A 74 2.98 7.08 19.85
N ARG A 75 3.83 7.21 20.88
CA ARG A 75 3.56 7.98 22.09
C ARG A 75 3.85 9.46 21.88
N LYS A 76 2.89 10.34 22.18
CA LYS A 76 3.05 11.81 22.13
C LYS A 76 3.47 12.44 23.46
N VAL A 77 3.15 11.79 24.58
CA VAL A 77 3.42 12.29 25.93
C VAL A 77 4.11 11.23 26.79
N HIS A 78 5.03 11.64 27.66
CA HIS A 78 5.73 10.71 28.55
C HIS A 78 4.72 9.92 29.41
N ALA A 79 4.98 8.63 29.68
CA ALA A 79 4.07 7.71 30.38
C ALA A 79 3.68 8.11 31.83
N ASN A 80 4.31 9.14 32.39
CA ASN A 80 3.89 9.72 33.66
C ASN A 80 2.68 10.65 33.53
N SER A 81 2.36 11.08 32.31
CA SER A 81 1.26 12.03 32.03
C SER A 81 -0.07 11.32 31.77
N THR A 82 -0.01 10.08 31.28
CA THR A 82 -1.18 9.27 30.90
C THR A 82 -0.84 7.79 30.99
N SER A 83 -1.83 6.95 31.33
CA SER A 83 -1.69 5.50 31.31
C SER A 83 -1.52 4.99 29.88
N THR A 84 -0.80 3.88 29.71
CA THR A 84 -0.72 3.18 28.41
C THR A 84 -1.81 2.13 28.36
N PRO A 85 -2.79 2.21 27.45
CA PRO A 85 -3.67 1.08 27.21
C PRO A 85 -2.85 -0.15 26.79
N GLU A 86 -3.12 -1.27 27.45
CA GLU A 86 -2.36 -2.53 27.29
C GLU A 86 -2.80 -3.30 26.04
N GLU A 87 -3.97 -3.00 25.48
CA GLU A 87 -4.54 -3.74 24.36
C GLU A 87 -4.86 -2.83 23.17
N MET A 88 -4.56 -3.32 21.97
CA MET A 88 -5.10 -2.79 20.72
C MET A 88 -5.96 -3.85 20.03
N LYS A 89 -6.99 -3.42 19.30
CA LYS A 89 -7.86 -4.33 18.54
C LYS A 89 -7.62 -4.22 17.05
N LEU A 90 -7.57 -5.36 16.37
CA LEU A 90 -7.46 -5.45 14.91
C LEU A 90 -8.60 -6.29 14.34
N ASP A 91 -9.15 -5.84 13.23
CA ASP A 91 -10.34 -6.45 12.63
C ASP A 91 -10.21 -6.52 11.12
N ALA A 92 -10.84 -7.53 10.52
CA ALA A 92 -10.84 -7.71 9.08
C ALA A 92 -12.19 -8.19 8.55
N VAL A 93 -12.57 -7.65 7.39
CA VAL A 93 -13.77 -8.05 6.64
C VAL A 93 -13.35 -8.46 5.23
N GLY A 94 -14.02 -9.45 4.65
CA GLY A 94 -13.71 -9.99 3.31
C GLY A 94 -12.47 -10.89 3.26
N GLY A 95 -11.87 -11.17 4.42
CA GLY A 95 -10.69 -12.01 4.59
C GLY A 95 -10.41 -12.25 6.07
N LYS A 96 -9.20 -12.70 6.38
CA LYS A 96 -8.68 -12.93 7.73
C LYS A 96 -7.31 -12.30 7.90
N LEU A 97 -6.93 -12.03 9.15
CA LEU A 97 -5.58 -11.60 9.51
C LEU A 97 -4.75 -12.79 9.98
N GLU A 98 -3.49 -12.86 9.55
CA GLU A 98 -2.52 -13.91 9.87
C GLU A 98 -1.13 -13.33 10.20
N GLY A 99 -0.26 -14.14 10.80
CA GLY A 99 1.19 -13.87 10.89
C GLY A 99 1.64 -12.83 11.94
N MET A 100 0.77 -12.40 12.86
CA MET A 100 1.06 -11.35 13.85
C MET A 100 1.83 -11.81 15.11
N GLY A 101 2.47 -12.98 15.09
CA GLY A 101 3.23 -13.50 16.24
C GLY A 101 2.41 -13.90 17.48
N VAL A 102 1.08 -13.76 17.42
CA VAL A 102 0.10 -14.22 18.42
C VAL A 102 -0.65 -15.45 17.90
N ALA A 103 -0.86 -16.46 18.76
CA ALA A 103 -1.57 -17.68 18.38
C ALA A 103 -3.04 -17.38 18.06
N PHE A 104 -3.48 -17.69 16.84
CA PHE A 104 -4.82 -17.31 16.35
C PHE A 104 -5.88 -18.36 16.60
N SER A 105 -7.03 -17.90 17.09
CA SER A 105 -8.31 -18.58 17.00
C SER A 105 -9.39 -17.52 17.25
N THR A 106 -10.03 -16.99 16.21
CA THR A 106 -11.50 -16.81 16.12
C THR A 106 -11.92 -15.81 15.05
N SER A 107 -13.20 -15.92 14.69
CA SER A 107 -14.00 -15.15 13.73
C SER A 107 -14.33 -13.71 14.16
N TYR A 108 -13.73 -13.24 15.26
CA TYR A 108 -13.96 -11.94 15.89
C TYR A 108 -12.58 -11.31 16.12
N GLY A 109 -12.45 -10.00 15.95
CA GLY A 109 -11.17 -9.28 15.91
C GLY A 109 -10.09 -9.70 16.94
N ILE A 110 -8.84 -9.41 16.60
CA ILE A 110 -7.64 -9.81 17.34
C ILE A 110 -7.29 -8.73 18.36
N ASP A 111 -7.12 -9.14 19.61
CA ASP A 111 -6.54 -8.32 20.67
C ASP A 111 -5.02 -8.54 20.69
N VAL A 112 -4.24 -7.45 20.70
CA VAL A 112 -2.78 -7.48 20.72
C VAL A 112 -2.26 -6.71 21.92
N ASP A 113 -1.39 -7.35 22.70
CA ASP A 113 -0.72 -6.74 23.84
C ASP A 113 0.26 -5.66 23.37
N VAL A 114 0.04 -4.42 23.81
CA VAL A 114 0.84 -3.25 23.46
C VAL A 114 1.93 -3.05 24.48
N ILE A 115 3.19 -3.20 24.04
CA ILE A 115 4.37 -2.92 24.85
C ILE A 115 5.05 -1.68 24.31
N LEU A 116 4.68 -0.52 24.87
CA LEU A 116 5.17 0.79 24.43
C LEU A 116 6.09 1.40 25.50
N ALA A 117 7.30 1.80 25.10
CA ALA A 117 8.23 2.46 26.00
C ALA A 117 7.70 3.81 26.52
N LYS A 118 8.30 4.29 27.62
CA LYS A 118 7.79 5.43 28.40
C LYS A 118 8.03 6.79 27.74
N GLU A 119 9.04 6.88 26.88
CA GLU A 119 9.53 8.14 26.32
C GLU A 119 8.64 8.66 25.18
N VAL A 120 8.57 9.98 25.04
CA VAL A 120 7.92 10.63 23.89
C VAL A 120 8.57 10.17 22.59
N GLY A 121 7.77 9.84 21.58
CA GLY A 121 8.22 9.30 20.30
C GLY A 121 8.49 7.80 20.29
N SER A 122 8.32 7.10 21.43
CA SER A 122 8.38 5.63 21.46
C SER A 122 7.35 5.03 20.53
N LYS A 123 7.71 3.96 19.83
CA LYS A 123 6.85 3.26 18.87
C LYS A 123 6.66 1.80 19.24
N PHE A 124 5.45 1.31 19.07
CA PHE A 124 5.10 -0.10 19.07
C PHE A 124 4.55 -0.44 17.69
N GLU A 125 5.11 -1.47 17.07
CA GLU A 125 4.76 -1.88 15.71
C GLU A 125 4.28 -3.33 15.71
N VAL A 126 3.15 -3.56 15.05
CA VAL A 126 2.60 -4.88 14.78
C VAL A 126 2.58 -5.10 13.29
N LEU A 127 3.17 -6.21 12.87
CA LEU A 127 3.17 -6.67 11.49
C LEU A 127 2.28 -7.90 11.36
N GLY A 128 1.41 -7.91 10.35
CA GLY A 128 0.57 -9.04 10.00
C GLY A 128 0.29 -9.10 8.51
N PHE A 129 -0.59 -10.01 8.13
CA PHE A 129 -0.98 -10.24 6.75
C PHE A 129 -2.50 -10.36 6.65
N PHE A 130 -3.11 -9.67 5.70
CA PHE A 130 -4.49 -9.93 5.32
C PHE A 130 -4.51 -10.97 4.20
N VAL A 131 -5.33 -12.01 4.39
CA VAL A 131 -5.53 -13.12 3.46
C VAL A 131 -7.00 -13.18 3.06
N SER A 132 -7.28 -13.13 1.75
CA SER A 132 -8.65 -13.24 1.23
C SER A 132 -9.25 -14.61 1.53
N THR A 133 -10.54 -14.67 1.81
CA THR A 133 -11.29 -15.93 1.88
C THR A 133 -11.99 -16.20 0.55
N ALA A 134 -11.89 -17.44 0.07
CA ALA A 134 -12.53 -17.91 -1.15
C ALA A 134 -13.13 -19.30 -0.94
N GLU A 135 -14.25 -19.54 -1.60
CA GLU A 135 -14.97 -20.82 -1.62
C GLU A 135 -14.72 -21.50 -2.96
N TYR A 136 -14.32 -22.76 -2.89
CA TYR A 136 -14.01 -23.60 -4.03
C TYR A 136 -14.89 -24.84 -4.03
N SER A 137 -15.28 -25.29 -5.21
CA SER A 137 -15.95 -26.57 -5.40
C SER A 137 -15.03 -27.74 -5.00
N SER A 138 -15.60 -28.95 -4.88
CA SER A 138 -14.82 -30.18 -4.69
C SER A 138 -13.85 -30.48 -5.85
N THR A 139 -14.01 -29.83 -7.00
CA THR A 139 -13.13 -29.93 -8.17
C THR A 139 -12.12 -28.79 -8.27
N GLY A 140 -12.03 -27.91 -7.26
CA GLY A 140 -11.09 -26.79 -7.22
C GLY A 140 -11.50 -25.57 -8.04
N LYS A 141 -12.75 -25.49 -8.51
CA LYS A 141 -13.27 -24.33 -9.23
C LYS A 141 -13.67 -23.24 -8.22
N LEU A 142 -13.24 -22.01 -8.46
CA LEU A 142 -13.67 -20.84 -7.66
C LEU A 142 -15.18 -20.65 -7.81
N GLU A 143 -15.90 -20.61 -6.68
CA GLU A 143 -17.36 -20.42 -6.64
C GLU A 143 -17.74 -19.04 -6.10
N ARG A 144 -17.07 -18.58 -5.05
CA ARG A 144 -17.37 -17.30 -4.40
C ARG A 144 -16.14 -16.73 -3.69
N PHE A 145 -15.99 -15.41 -3.75
CA PHE A 145 -15.06 -14.67 -2.90
C PHE A 145 -15.61 -13.26 -2.65
N ALA A 146 -15.10 -12.60 -1.61
CA ALA A 146 -15.40 -11.19 -1.39
C ALA A 146 -14.48 -10.33 -2.28
N ALA A 147 -15.05 -9.53 -3.19
CA ALA A 147 -14.27 -8.63 -4.04
C ALA A 147 -13.70 -7.40 -3.29
N LYS A 148 -14.17 -7.16 -2.06
CA LYS A 148 -13.73 -6.06 -1.20
C LYS A 148 -13.38 -6.60 0.16
N GLY A 149 -12.24 -6.17 0.67
CA GLY A 149 -11.80 -6.36 2.03
C GLY A 149 -11.67 -5.04 2.77
N GLN A 150 -11.50 -5.14 4.08
CA GLN A 150 -11.24 -3.99 4.94
C GLN A 150 -10.41 -4.46 6.14
N VAL A 151 -9.45 -3.64 6.56
CA VAL A 151 -8.72 -3.81 7.81
C VAL A 151 -8.98 -2.62 8.71
N THR A 152 -9.17 -2.86 10.00
CA THR A 152 -9.46 -1.83 10.98
C THR A 152 -8.57 -2.00 12.19
N SER A 153 -8.02 -0.90 12.72
CA SER A 153 -7.28 -0.87 13.97
C SER A 153 -7.90 0.11 14.95
N ARG A 154 -7.94 -0.28 16.23
CA ARG A 154 -8.48 0.52 17.32
C ARG A 154 -7.51 0.53 18.50
N TYR A 155 -7.24 1.72 19.02
CA TYR A 155 -6.38 1.94 20.18
C TYR A 155 -6.75 3.25 20.86
N ASP A 156 -6.85 3.26 22.18
CA ASP A 156 -7.12 4.47 22.99
C ASP A 156 -8.29 5.35 22.48
N GLY A 157 -9.42 4.71 22.17
CA GLY A 157 -10.61 5.39 21.61
C GLY A 157 -10.47 5.85 20.16
N MET A 158 -9.30 5.72 19.54
CA MET A 158 -9.09 5.95 18.12
C MET A 158 -9.50 4.73 17.30
N ASN A 159 -9.91 4.98 16.06
CA ASN A 159 -10.28 3.96 15.10
C ASN A 159 -9.82 4.42 13.71
N VAL A 160 -9.08 3.57 13.01
CA VAL A 160 -8.59 3.78 11.64
C VAL A 160 -8.88 2.56 10.80
N SER A 161 -9.16 2.77 9.50
CA SER A 161 -9.47 1.67 8.61
C SER A 161 -9.04 1.93 7.17
N LEU A 162 -8.61 0.87 6.50
CA LEU A 162 -8.22 0.88 5.09
C LEU A 162 -8.97 -0.20 4.31
N PRO A 163 -9.47 0.12 3.10
CA PRO A 163 -10.05 -0.86 2.20
C PRO A 163 -8.98 -1.71 1.53
N ILE A 164 -9.34 -2.92 1.10
CA ILE A 164 -8.51 -3.80 0.25
C ILE A 164 -9.34 -4.18 -0.95
N THR A 165 -8.77 -4.06 -2.15
CA THR A 165 -9.43 -4.55 -3.37
C THR A 165 -8.97 -5.97 -3.66
N ILE A 166 -9.89 -6.92 -3.74
CA ILE A 166 -9.56 -8.33 -3.98
C ILE A 166 -9.89 -8.67 -5.43
N VAL A 167 -8.91 -9.18 -6.16
CA VAL A 167 -9.00 -9.46 -7.60
C VAL A 167 -8.66 -10.90 -7.92
N GLU A 168 -9.33 -11.45 -8.94
CA GLU A 168 -9.00 -12.76 -9.48
C GLU A 168 -7.69 -12.69 -10.29
N PRO A 169 -6.77 -13.67 -10.14
CA PRO A 169 -5.63 -13.82 -11.02
C PRO A 169 -6.13 -14.02 -12.47
N ARG A 170 -5.61 -13.22 -13.41
CA ARG A 170 -5.94 -13.34 -14.84
C ARG A 170 -5.07 -14.39 -15.52
#